data_AF-A0A1S1YRD8-F1
#
_entry.id   AF-A0A1S1YRD8-F1
#
_cell.length_a   1.000
_cell.length_b   1.000
_cell.length_c   1.000
_cell.angle_alpha   90.00
_cell.angle_beta   90.00
_cell.angle_gamma   90.00
#
_symmetry.space_group_name_H-M   'P 1'
#
loop_
_entity.id
_entity.type
_entity.pdbx_description
1 polymer ?
#
loop_
_entity_poly.entity_id
_entity_poly.type
_entity_poly.pdbx_seq_one_letter_code
_entity_poly.pdbx_strand_id
1 'polypeptide(L)'
;MLKAVNKQIDSCKKKIIKRALEDKILSEKIEYMTSIKGVGVLTAVVLIAETNGFALIKNQKQLASYAGYDIKKINLVRGKGGQKKDM
;
A
#
# COMPACT_ATOMS: atom_id res chain seq x y z
N MET A 1 1.81 14.75 -29.42
CA MET A 1 2.61 14.24 -28.28
C MET A 1 1.75 13.60 -27.19
N LEU A 2 0.79 14.29 -26.57
CA LEU A 2 -0.11 13.73 -25.52
C LEU A 2 -0.78 12.39 -25.89
N LYS A 3 -1.33 12.26 -27.11
CA LYS A 3 -1.97 11.00 -27.57
C LYS A 3 -1.02 9.80 -27.58
N ALA A 4 0.25 10.01 -27.93
CA ALA A 4 1.25 8.95 -27.98
C ALA A 4 1.61 8.47 -26.57
N VAL A 5 1.74 9.40 -25.61
CA VAL A 5 1.99 9.09 -24.20
C VAL A 5 0.82 8.30 -23.60
N ASN A 6 -0.43 8.74 -23.82
CA ASN A 6 -1.61 8.00 -23.34
C ASN A 6 -1.67 6.57 -23.90
N LYS A 7 -1.35 6.40 -25.19
CA LYS A 7 -1.28 5.06 -25.82
C LYS A 7 -0.22 4.17 -25.16
N GLN A 8 0.93 4.73 -24.79
CA GLN A 8 1.97 3.98 -24.09
C GLN A 8 1.53 3.61 -22.67
N ILE A 9 0.89 4.53 -21.94
CA ILE A 9 0.33 4.25 -20.62
C ILE A 9 -0.65 3.07 -20.68
N ASP A 10 -1.58 3.09 -21.63
CA ASP A 10 -2.56 2.01 -21.77
C ASP A 10 -1.93 0.69 -22.18
N SER A 11 -0.90 0.74 -23.05
CA SER A 11 -0.12 -0.44 -23.41
C SER A 11 0.59 -1.04 -22.20
N CYS A 12 1.21 -0.21 -21.35
CA CYS A 12 1.84 -0.66 -20.11
C CYS A 12 0.82 -1.27 -19.15
N LYS A 13 -0.33 -0.63 -18.92
CA LYS A 13 -1.40 -1.18 -18.06
C LYS A 13 -1.84 -2.57 -18.53
N LYS A 14 -2.05 -2.75 -19.84
CA LYS A 14 -2.44 -4.05 -20.42
C LYS A 14 -1.36 -5.11 -20.21
N LYS A 15 -0.08 -4.76 -20.41
CA LYS A 15 1.05 -5.68 -20.19
C LYS A 15 1.15 -6.11 -18.73
N ILE A 16 1.00 -5.15 -17.80
CA ILE A 16 1.01 -5.43 -16.35
C ILE A 16 -0.08 -6.44 -16.01
N ILE A 17 -1.33 -6.14 -16.39
CA ILE A 17 -2.47 -7.02 -16.09
C ILE A 17 -2.28 -8.41 -16.71
N LYS A 18 -1.87 -8.47 -17.98
CA LYS A 18 -1.63 -9.74 -18.66
C LYS A 18 -0.60 -10.59 -17.92
N ARG A 19 0.57 -10.04 -17.61
CA ARG A 19 1.63 -10.77 -16.89
C ARG A 19 1.21 -11.17 -15.49
N ALA A 20 0.44 -10.32 -14.81
CA ALA A 20 -0.01 -10.59 -13.46
C ALA A 20 -1.04 -11.73 -13.38
N LEU A 21 -1.87 -11.89 -14.40
CA LEU A 21 -2.87 -12.97 -14.49
C LEU A 21 -2.29 -14.28 -15.06
N GLU A 22 -1.18 -14.23 -15.80
CA GLU A 22 -0.46 -15.44 -16.27
C GLU A 22 0.26 -16.18 -15.13
N ASP A 23 0.64 -15.47 -14.07
CA ASP A 23 1.20 -16.06 -12.86
C ASP A 23 0.08 -16.52 -11.93
N LYS A 24 0.02 -17.83 -11.65
CA LYS A 24 -1.04 -18.43 -10.84
C LYS A 24 -1.09 -17.87 -9.41
N ILE A 25 0.06 -17.71 -8.76
CA ILE A 25 0.14 -17.24 -7.37
C ILE A 25 -0.33 -15.78 -7.30
N LEU A 26 0.08 -14.98 -8.28
CA LEU A 26 -0.30 -13.58 -8.35
C LEU A 26 -1.79 -13.42 -8.72
N SER A 27 -2.30 -14.25 -9.62
CA SER A 27 -3.72 -14.26 -9.99
C SER A 27 -4.63 -14.56 -8.79
N GLU A 28 -4.29 -15.57 -7.97
CA GLU A 28 -5.04 -15.91 -6.76
C GLU A 28 -5.07 -14.73 -5.76
N LYS A 29 -3.94 -14.05 -5.58
CA LYS A 29 -3.86 -12.84 -4.72
C LYS A 29 -4.69 -11.68 -5.27
N ILE A 30 -4.68 -11.49 -6.59
CA ILE A 30 -5.49 -10.45 -7.25
C ILE A 30 -6.97 -10.74 -7.06
N GLU A 31 -7.40 -11.98 -7.28
CA GLU A 31 -8.80 -12.39 -7.10
C GLU A 31 -9.28 -12.09 -5.68
N TYR A 32 -8.48 -12.49 -4.67
CA TYR A 32 -8.76 -12.19 -3.27
C TYR A 32 -8.89 -10.68 -3.01
N MET A 33 -7.98 -9.86 -3.53
CA MET A 33 -8.02 -8.41 -3.37
C MET A 33 -9.20 -7.76 -4.08
N THR A 34 -9.59 -8.26 -5.25
CA THR A 34 -10.75 -7.75 -6.01
C THR A 34 -12.10 -8.17 -5.44
N SER A 35 -12.13 -9.08 -4.47
CA SER A 35 -13.36 -9.37 -3.70
C SER A 35 -13.83 -8.18 -2.86
N ILE A 36 -12.92 -7.23 -2.58
CA ILE A 36 -13.24 -5.97 -1.90
C ILE A 36 -14.01 -5.06 -2.86
N LYS A 37 -15.26 -4.73 -2.49
CA LYS A 37 -16.11 -3.83 -3.28
C LYS A 37 -15.39 -2.50 -3.57
N GLY A 38 -15.25 -2.18 -4.85
CA GLY A 38 -14.59 -0.95 -5.32
C GLY A 38 -13.09 -1.11 -5.65
N VAL A 39 -12.48 -2.28 -5.40
CA VAL A 39 -11.10 -2.56 -5.78
C VAL A 39 -11.06 -3.24 -7.15
N GLY A 40 -10.53 -2.54 -8.15
CA GLY A 40 -10.30 -3.10 -9.49
C GLY A 40 -8.96 -3.81 -9.62
N VAL A 41 -8.80 -4.60 -10.69
CA VAL A 41 -7.60 -5.41 -10.96
C VAL A 41 -6.31 -4.60 -10.93
N LEU A 42 -6.26 -3.43 -11.59
CA LEU A 42 -5.07 -2.59 -11.60
C LEU A 42 -4.69 -2.11 -10.19
N THR A 43 -5.68 -1.71 -9.39
CA THR A 43 -5.47 -1.30 -8.00
C THR A 43 -4.96 -2.46 -7.15
N ALA A 44 -5.55 -3.66 -7.31
CA ALA A 44 -5.09 -4.87 -6.62
C ALA A 44 -3.62 -5.19 -6.95
N VAL A 45 -3.25 -5.16 -8.24
CA VAL A 45 -1.86 -5.39 -8.68
C VAL A 45 -0.91 -4.37 -8.08
N VAL A 46 -1.28 -3.08 -8.09
CA VAL A 46 -0.45 -2.02 -7.50
C VAL A 46 -0.27 -2.25 -6.00
N LEU A 47 -1.33 -2.53 -5.25
CA LEU A 47 -1.23 -2.80 -3.81
C LEU A 47 -0.34 -4.00 -3.52
N ILE A 48 -0.48 -5.10 -4.26
CA ILE A 48 0.36 -6.28 -4.10
C ILE A 48 1.82 -5.94 -4.42
N ALA A 49 2.10 -5.18 -5.48
CA ALA A 49 3.46 -4.79 -5.83
C ALA A 49 4.10 -3.88 -4.77
N GLU A 50 3.40 -2.82 -4.35
CA GLU A 50 3.87 -1.85 -3.35
C GLU A 50 4.10 -2.49 -1.98
N THR A 51 3.27 -3.45 -1.59
CA THR A 51 3.38 -4.11 -0.28
C THR A 51 4.26 -5.36 -0.30
N ASN A 52 4.89 -5.67 -1.44
CA ASN A 52 5.59 -6.94 -1.66
C ASN A 52 4.72 -8.16 -1.28
N GLY A 53 3.45 -8.12 -1.70
CA GLY A 53 2.44 -9.12 -1.38
C GLY A 53 2.22 -9.34 0.11
N PHE A 54 2.40 -8.29 0.93
CA PHE A 54 2.34 -8.31 2.38
C PHE A 54 3.36 -9.23 3.06
N ALA A 55 4.41 -9.67 2.36
CA ALA A 55 5.37 -10.67 2.86
C ALA A 55 6.04 -10.28 4.20
N LEU A 56 6.18 -8.98 4.47
CA LEU A 56 6.79 -8.45 5.69
C LEU A 56 5.77 -7.97 6.74
N ILE A 57 4.48 -7.96 6.42
CA ILE A 57 3.41 -7.49 7.30
C ILE A 57 2.86 -8.69 8.07
N LYS A 58 3.15 -8.72 9.38
CA LYS A 58 2.76 -9.79 10.31
C LYS A 58 1.52 -9.45 11.12
N ASN A 59 1.12 -8.19 11.17
CA ASN A 59 -0.07 -7.75 11.89
C ASN A 59 -0.67 -6.46 11.31
N GLN A 60 -1.94 -6.20 11.63
CA GLN A 60 -2.69 -5.03 11.18
C GLN A 60 -2.08 -3.67 11.59
N LYS A 61 -1.37 -3.61 12.73
CA LYS A 61 -0.73 -2.35 13.18
C LYS A 61 0.41 -1.94 12.25
N GLN A 62 1.18 -2.91 11.74
CA GLN A 62 2.23 -2.64 10.75
C GLN A 62 1.66 -2.09 9.45
N LEU A 63 0.53 -2.63 8.98
CA LEU A 63 -0.14 -2.11 7.79
C LEU A 63 -0.67 -0.68 8.01
N ALA A 64 -1.30 -0.41 9.15
CA ALA A 64 -1.76 0.93 9.50
C ALA A 64 -0.58 1.93 9.57
N SER A 65 0.55 1.51 10.14
CA SER A 65 1.77 2.32 10.21
C SER A 65 2.38 2.58 8.84
N TYR A 66 2.44 1.56 7.97
CA TYR A 66 2.90 1.68 6.59
C TYR A 66 2.05 2.67 5.79
N ALA A 67 0.73 2.64 5.98
CA ALA A 67 -0.22 3.55 5.34
C ALA A 67 -0.24 4.96 5.97
N GLY A 68 0.61 5.25 6.97
CA GLY A 68 0.68 6.56 7.62
C GLY A 68 -0.45 6.85 8.61
N TYR A 69 -1.28 5.85 8.94
CA TYR A 69 -2.36 6.00 9.94
C TYR A 69 -1.87 5.86 11.39
N ASP A 70 -0.70 5.25 11.62
CA ASP A 70 -0.07 5.20 12.96
C ASP A 70 0.72 6.51 13.23
N ILE A 71 -0.02 7.59 13.49
CA ILE A 71 0.59 8.88 13.83
C ILE A 71 1.15 8.80 15.25
N LYS A 72 2.48 8.67 15.35
CA LYS A 72 3.19 8.87 16.62
C LYS A 72 3.25 10.36 16.92
N LYS A 73 2.86 10.76 18.13
CA LYS A 73 3.13 12.12 18.62
C LYS A 73 4.65 12.36 18.55
N ILE A 74 5.06 13.24 17.65
CA ILE A 74 6.40 13.80 17.67
C ILE A 74 6.47 14.73 18.88
N ASN A 75 7.12 14.28 19.96
CA ASN A 75 7.43 15.13 21.11
C ASN A 75 8.58 16.07 20.75
N LEU A 76 8.31 17.13 19.98
CA LEU A 76 9.31 18.10 19.51
C LEU A 76 9.67 19.20 20.52
N VAL A 77 9.27 19.09 21.79
CA VAL A 77 9.76 19.98 22.85
C VAL A 77 10.07 19.17 24.10
N ARG A 78 11.34 18.81 24.29
CA ARG A 78 11.90 18.53 25.63
C ARG A 78 12.23 19.85 26.30
N GLY A 79 11.18 20.62 26.60
CA GLY A 79 11.28 21.76 27.51
C GLY A 79 11.40 21.21 28.92
N LYS A 80 12.56 21.39 29.55
CA LYS A 80 12.73 21.16 30.99
C LYS A 80 11.69 21.98 31.75
N GLY A 81 10.83 21.33 32.51
CA GLY A 81 9.92 21.96 33.47
C GLY A 81 9.88 21.10 34.72
N GLY A 82 10.37 21.65 35.84
CA GLY A 82 10.58 20.94 37.08
C GLY A 82 9.30 20.71 37.91
N GLN A 83 9.45 19.74 38.82
CA GLN A 83 8.81 19.54 40.13
C GLN A 83 7.29 19.76 40.27
N LYS A 84 6.62 18.69 40.72
CA LYS A 84 6.11 18.69 42.10
C LYS A 84 6.24 17.31 42.73
N LYS A 85 7.07 17.25 43.77
CA LYS A 85 6.88 16.42 44.97
C LYS A 85 5.45 16.64 45.48
N ASP A 86 4.88 15.63 46.12
CA ASP A 86 4.02 15.64 47.32
C ASP A 86 3.63 14.15 47.49
N MET A 87 4.22 13.40 48.42
CA MET A 87 3.78 13.25 49.83
C MET A 87 2.27 13.09 49.97
#